data_AF-A0A356WXU4-F1
#
_entry.id   AF-A0A356WXU4-F1
#
_cell.length_a   1.000
_cell.length_b   1.000
_cell.length_c   1.000
_cell.angle_alpha   90.00
_cell.angle_beta   90.00
_cell.angle_gamma   90.00
#
_symmetry.space_group_name_H-M   'P 1'
#
loop_
_entity.id
_entity.type
_entity.pdbx_description
1 polymer ?
#
loop_
_entity_poly.entity_id
_entity_poly.type
_entity_poly.pdbx_seq_one_letter_code
_entity_poly.pdbx_strand_id
1 'polypeptide(L)'
;MYAVAEASDRVTITEYARSYENRPLLMLTITSPDNHANIEEIKEEHLKLTDASVSGDLDLTEMPAVVTMSYSVHGNEPSGANSSLAVVYYLAAAQGAEIEETLNNTIVLVDPVINPDGLNRFAHWANIHKSKNVLVTDPQSREFDENWPGGRTNHYWFDLNRDWMLMQHPESQGRVAKFHEWVPQVLTDHHEMGTNSTFFFQP
;
A
#
# COMPACT_ATOMS: atom_id res chain seq x y z
N MET A 1 4.30 3.67 10.84
CA MET A 1 3.92 2.25 10.65
C MET A 1 4.30 1.41 11.87
N TYR A 2 5.58 1.16 12.17
CA TYR A 2 5.97 0.34 13.34
C TYR A 2 5.30 0.73 14.67
N ALA A 3 5.26 2.03 14.99
CA ALA A 3 4.60 2.50 16.21
C ALA A 3 3.10 2.16 16.29
N VAL A 4 2.40 2.11 15.15
CA VAL A 4 0.97 1.70 15.12
C VAL A 4 0.84 0.19 15.28
N ALA A 5 1.71 -0.58 14.64
CA ALA A 5 1.75 -2.04 14.77
C ALA A 5 2.09 -2.48 16.21
N GLU A 6 2.97 -1.77 16.91
CA GLU A 6 3.28 -2.05 18.32
C GLU A 6 2.12 -1.68 19.27
N ALA A 7 1.33 -0.67 18.91
CA ALA A 7 0.28 -0.13 19.77
C ALA A 7 -1.10 -0.79 19.57
N SER A 8 -1.31 -1.61 18.54
CA SER A 8 -2.61 -2.19 18.19
C SER A 8 -2.50 -3.69 17.93
N ASP A 9 -3.34 -4.47 18.60
CA ASP A 9 -3.49 -5.92 18.40
C ASP A 9 -4.17 -6.28 17.06
N ARG A 10 -4.67 -5.27 16.34
CA ARG A 10 -5.25 -5.42 15.00
C ARG A 10 -4.21 -5.41 13.89
N VAL A 11 -2.95 -5.06 14.17
CA VAL A 11 -1.96 -4.74 13.14
C VAL A 11 -0.70 -5.58 13.30
N THR A 12 -0.38 -6.38 12.29
CA THR A 12 0.96 -6.95 12.12
C THR A 12 1.69 -6.29 10.96
N ILE A 13 3.02 -6.29 10.99
CA ILE A 13 3.86 -5.66 9.99
C ILE A 13 4.96 -6.61 9.54
N THR A 14 5.15 -6.71 8.22
CA THR A 14 6.22 -7.50 7.61
C THR A 14 7.01 -6.66 6.63
N GLU A 15 8.34 -6.78 6.68
CA GLU A 15 9.20 -6.26 5.63
C GLU A 15 9.29 -7.33 4.54
N TYR A 16 8.75 -7.05 3.35
CA TYR A 16 8.69 -8.04 2.27
C TYR A 16 9.89 -7.96 1.32
N ALA A 17 10.56 -6.82 1.26
CA ALA A 17 11.75 -6.58 0.45
C ALA A 17 12.46 -5.30 0.92
N ARG A 18 13.59 -4.99 0.27
CA ARG A 18 14.25 -3.69 0.38
C ARG A 18 14.47 -3.10 -0.99
N SER A 19 14.33 -1.78 -1.10
CA SER A 19 14.66 -1.03 -2.31
C SER A 19 16.17 -1.05 -2.58
N TYR A 20 16.58 -0.55 -3.74
CA TYR A 20 18.00 -0.45 -4.09
C TYR A 20 18.81 0.48 -3.18
N GLU A 21 18.15 1.49 -2.58
CA GLU A 21 18.76 2.35 -1.57
C GLU A 21 18.55 1.82 -0.13
N ASN A 22 18.24 0.53 0.01
CA ASN A 22 18.12 -0.18 1.29
C ASN A 22 16.99 0.34 2.20
N ARG A 23 15.93 0.92 1.61
CA ARG A 23 14.72 1.29 2.37
C ARG A 23 13.80 0.08 2.49
N PRO A 24 13.20 -0.15 3.67
CA PRO A 24 12.30 -1.28 3.88
C PRO A 24 11.01 -1.08 3.09
N LEU A 25 10.56 -2.15 2.44
CA LEU A 25 9.26 -2.23 1.80
C LEU A 25 8.35 -3.07 2.70
N LEU A 26 7.22 -2.49 3.08
CA LEU A 26 6.42 -2.96 4.21
C LEU A 26 5.04 -3.42 3.73
N MET A 27 4.54 -4.49 4.33
CA MET A 27 3.15 -4.90 4.23
C MET A 27 2.57 -4.97 5.64
N LEU A 28 1.50 -4.21 5.89
CA LEU A 28 0.73 -4.31 7.13
C LEU A 28 -0.46 -5.23 6.89
N THR A 29 -0.73 -6.14 7.82
CA THR A 29 -1.96 -6.94 7.83
C THR A 29 -2.83 -6.42 8.97
N ILE A 30 -4.02 -5.92 8.62
CA ILE A 30 -4.95 -5.28 9.54
C ILE A 30 -6.28 -6.03 9.53
N THR A 31 -6.66 -6.58 10.68
CA THR A 31 -7.89 -7.37 10.87
C THR A 31 -8.22 -7.46 12.37
N SER A 32 -9.27 -8.16 12.76
CA SER A 32 -9.60 -8.38 14.16
C SER A 32 -8.53 -9.22 14.89
N PRO A 33 -8.38 -9.08 16.22
CA PRO A 33 -7.45 -9.92 16.99
C PRO A 33 -7.76 -11.43 16.87
N ASP A 34 -9.04 -11.78 16.77
CA ASP A 34 -9.48 -13.18 16.57
C ASP A 34 -9.06 -13.72 15.19
N ASN A 35 -9.12 -12.89 14.14
CA ASN A 35 -8.61 -13.26 12.82
C ASN A 35 -7.08 -13.41 12.84
N HIS A 36 -6.36 -12.53 13.54
CA HIS A 36 -4.90 -12.66 13.70
C HIS A 36 -4.52 -13.97 14.40
N ALA A 37 -5.29 -14.40 15.41
CA ALA A 37 -5.07 -15.67 16.09
C ALA A 37 -5.20 -16.89 15.17
N ASN A 38 -5.98 -16.78 14.08
CA ASN A 38 -6.27 -17.85 13.12
C ASN A 38 -5.76 -17.54 11.70
N ILE A 39 -4.81 -16.61 11.56
CA ILE A 39 -4.48 -15.99 10.27
C ILE A 39 -3.99 -16.98 9.21
N GLU A 40 -3.26 -18.02 9.62
CA GLU A 40 -2.75 -19.05 8.70
C GLU A 40 -3.87 -19.99 8.23
N GLU A 41 -4.78 -20.38 9.12
CA GLU A 41 -5.96 -21.20 8.75
C GLU A 41 -6.87 -20.42 7.79
N ILE A 42 -7.15 -19.15 8.10
CA ILE A 42 -7.94 -18.28 7.23
C ILE A 42 -7.30 -18.17 5.84
N LYS A 43 -5.98 -17.99 5.77
CA LYS A 43 -5.23 -17.91 4.52
C LYS A 43 -5.29 -19.22 3.73
N GLU A 44 -5.10 -20.36 4.39
CA GLU A 44 -5.20 -21.69 3.77
C GLU A 44 -6.60 -21.95 3.21
N GLU A 45 -7.65 -21.67 3.98
CA GLU A 45 -9.05 -21.79 3.51
C GLU A 45 -9.33 -20.84 2.34
N HIS A 46 -8.89 -19.58 2.43
CA HIS A 46 -9.04 -18.60 1.35
C HIS A 46 -8.38 -19.05 0.05
N LEU A 47 -7.17 -19.63 0.12
CA LEU A 47 -6.46 -20.09 -1.08
C LEU A 47 -7.18 -21.24 -1.81
N LYS A 48 -8.02 -22.02 -1.12
CA LYS A 48 -8.85 -23.05 -1.77
C LYS A 48 -9.84 -22.47 -2.79
N LEU A 49 -10.20 -21.19 -2.69
CA LEU A 49 -11.03 -20.51 -3.67
C LEU A 49 -10.37 -20.47 -5.06
N THR A 50 -9.05 -20.59 -5.13
CA THR A 50 -8.29 -20.62 -6.40
C THR A 50 -8.31 -21.99 -7.08
N ASP A 51 -8.74 -23.04 -6.39
CA ASP A 51 -8.81 -24.41 -6.91
C ASP A 51 -10.25 -24.76 -7.31
N ALA A 52 -10.49 -24.82 -8.62
CA ALA A 52 -11.80 -25.14 -9.19
C ALA A 52 -12.34 -26.53 -8.82
N SER A 53 -11.51 -27.44 -8.30
CA SER A 53 -11.94 -28.78 -7.89
C SER A 53 -12.62 -28.81 -6.52
N VAL A 54 -12.43 -27.78 -5.69
CA VAL A 54 -12.98 -27.70 -4.32
C VAL A 54 -13.79 -26.43 -4.05
N SER A 55 -13.55 -25.34 -4.79
CA SER A 55 -14.12 -24.03 -4.47
C SER A 55 -15.66 -23.96 -4.54
N GLY A 56 -16.30 -24.84 -5.32
CA GLY A 56 -17.76 -24.89 -5.43
C GLY A 56 -18.50 -25.38 -4.18
N ASP A 57 -17.79 -26.06 -3.27
CA ASP A 57 -18.37 -26.65 -2.05
C ASP A 57 -18.02 -25.84 -0.78
N LEU A 58 -17.25 -24.76 -0.90
CA LEU A 58 -16.84 -23.92 0.23
C LEU A 58 -17.99 -23.02 0.69
N ASP A 59 -18.15 -22.90 2.01
CA ASP A 59 -19.04 -21.93 2.61
C ASP A 59 -18.36 -20.57 2.71
N LEU A 60 -18.85 -19.61 1.93
CA LEU A 60 -18.28 -18.26 1.87
C LEU A 60 -18.80 -17.34 2.97
N THR A 61 -19.82 -17.74 3.73
CA THR A 61 -20.52 -16.83 4.67
C THR A 61 -19.66 -16.40 5.85
N GLU A 62 -18.76 -17.26 6.30
CA GLU A 62 -17.87 -17.01 7.45
C GLU A 62 -16.43 -16.71 7.02
N MET A 63 -16.15 -16.66 5.70
CA MET A 63 -14.80 -16.39 5.19
C MET A 63 -14.56 -14.88 5.09
N PRO A 64 -13.54 -14.33 5.75
CA PRO A 64 -13.24 -12.91 5.62
C PRO A 64 -12.70 -12.60 4.22
N ALA A 65 -13.10 -11.46 3.67
CA ALA A 65 -12.58 -10.99 2.39
C ALA A 65 -11.14 -10.46 2.55
N VAL A 66 -10.26 -10.78 1.61
CA VAL A 66 -8.89 -10.27 1.57
C VAL A 66 -8.82 -9.08 0.60
N VAL A 67 -8.48 -7.92 1.15
CA VAL A 67 -8.39 -6.64 0.41
C VAL A 67 -6.97 -6.13 0.47
N THR A 68 -6.39 -5.79 -0.68
CA THR A 68 -5.07 -5.15 -0.76
C THR A 68 -5.19 -3.68 -1.16
N MET A 69 -4.54 -2.83 -0.38
CA MET A 69 -4.42 -1.39 -0.61
C MET A 69 -2.96 -1.03 -0.81
N SER A 70 -2.61 -0.72 -2.05
CA SER A 70 -1.25 -0.33 -2.45
C SER A 70 -1.19 1.16 -2.76
N TYR A 71 -0.10 1.80 -2.34
CA TYR A 71 0.06 3.25 -2.44
C TYR A 71 1.41 3.65 -3.02
N SER A 72 1.41 4.74 -3.79
CA SER A 72 2.61 5.45 -4.26
C SER A 72 3.65 4.54 -4.93
N VAL A 73 3.22 3.78 -5.96
CA VAL A 73 4.11 3.10 -6.91
C VAL A 73 4.95 4.08 -7.73
N HIS A 74 4.43 5.29 -7.94
CA HIS A 74 5.22 6.42 -8.37
C HIS A 74 5.56 7.30 -7.17
N GLY A 75 6.84 7.57 -6.97
CA GLY A 75 7.28 8.27 -5.77
C GLY A 75 6.88 9.74 -5.70
N ASN A 76 6.66 10.38 -6.84
CA ASN A 76 6.16 11.76 -6.90
C ASN A 76 4.63 11.88 -6.94
N GLU A 77 3.94 10.82 -6.52
CA GLU A 77 2.50 10.82 -6.25
C GLU A 77 2.29 10.69 -4.72
N PRO A 78 2.67 11.73 -3.94
CA PRO A 78 2.82 11.65 -2.48
C PRO A 78 1.49 11.52 -1.72
N SER A 79 0.35 11.82 -2.36
CA SER A 79 -0.95 11.75 -1.71
C SER A 79 -1.27 10.35 -1.19
N GLY A 80 -0.86 9.30 -1.92
CA GLY A 80 -1.03 7.91 -1.49
C GLY A 80 -0.25 7.58 -0.22
N ALA A 81 1.04 7.89 -0.19
CA ALA A 81 1.89 7.69 0.98
C ALA A 81 1.35 8.40 2.23
N ASN A 82 0.88 9.64 2.08
CA ASN A 82 0.32 10.41 3.20
C ASN A 82 -1.04 9.86 3.66
N SER A 83 -1.92 9.46 2.72
CA SER A 83 -3.25 8.92 3.07
C SER A 83 -3.16 7.53 3.68
N SER A 84 -2.20 6.69 3.25
CA SER A 84 -1.99 5.36 3.80
C SER A 84 -1.79 5.38 5.31
N LEU A 85 -1.06 6.37 5.84
CA LEU A 85 -0.85 6.52 7.29
C LEU A 85 -2.16 6.82 8.03
N ALA A 86 -3.01 7.68 7.46
CA ALA A 86 -4.32 7.99 8.03
C ALA A 86 -5.27 6.79 8.00
N VAL A 87 -5.27 6.03 6.89
CA VAL A 87 -6.06 4.79 6.74
C VAL A 87 -5.61 3.74 7.74
N VAL A 88 -4.31 3.47 7.82
CA VAL A 88 -3.74 2.51 8.79
C VAL A 88 -4.09 2.91 10.22
N TYR A 89 -3.96 4.19 10.58
CA TYR A 89 -4.34 4.67 11.91
C TYR A 89 -5.83 4.48 12.19
N TYR A 90 -6.69 4.81 11.22
CA TYR A 90 -8.13 4.63 11.36
C TYR A 90 -8.49 3.16 11.62
N LEU A 91 -7.99 2.23 10.79
CA LEU A 91 -8.27 0.80 10.95
C LEU A 91 -7.73 0.26 12.29
N ALA A 92 -6.57 0.76 12.73
CA ALA A 92 -5.94 0.31 13.98
C ALA A 92 -6.63 0.84 15.25
N ALA A 93 -7.17 2.06 15.22
CA ALA A 93 -7.58 2.79 16.43
C ALA A 93 -9.07 3.16 16.49
N ALA A 94 -9.81 3.08 15.38
CA ALA A 94 -11.24 3.38 15.39
C ALA A 94 -12.02 2.37 16.25
N GLN A 95 -13.08 2.86 16.89
CA GLN A 95 -13.92 2.10 17.80
C GLN A 95 -15.38 2.18 17.34
N GLY A 96 -16.15 1.13 17.61
CA GLY A 96 -17.57 1.06 17.29
C GLY A 96 -17.92 -0.17 16.45
N ALA A 97 -19.20 -0.54 16.51
CA ALA A 97 -19.70 -1.78 15.92
C ALA A 97 -19.38 -1.91 14.42
N GLU A 98 -19.44 -0.81 13.65
CA GLU A 98 -19.18 -0.84 12.21
C GLU A 98 -17.74 -1.23 11.86
N ILE A 99 -16.74 -0.64 12.53
CA ILE A 99 -15.32 -0.98 12.25
C ILE A 99 -14.96 -2.36 12.81
N GLU A 100 -15.55 -2.74 13.95
CA GLU A 100 -15.36 -4.07 14.53
C GLU A 100 -15.94 -5.16 13.62
N GLU A 101 -17.17 -4.98 13.13
CA GLU A 101 -17.79 -5.86 12.15
C GLU A 101 -17.00 -5.90 10.84
N THR A 102 -16.54 -4.74 10.36
CA THR A 102 -15.70 -4.68 9.16
C THR A 102 -14.44 -5.51 9.31
N LEU A 103 -13.69 -5.35 10.41
CA LEU A 103 -12.41 -6.05 10.63
C LEU A 103 -12.58 -7.52 11.01
N ASN A 104 -13.74 -7.93 11.55
CA ASN A 104 -14.07 -9.34 11.73
C ASN A 104 -14.28 -10.03 10.37
N ASN A 105 -14.85 -9.33 9.40
CA ASN A 105 -15.17 -9.88 8.08
C ASN A 105 -14.13 -9.58 6.99
N THR A 106 -13.00 -8.94 7.33
CA THR A 106 -11.98 -8.55 6.34
C THR A 106 -10.56 -8.70 6.86
N ILE A 107 -9.66 -9.06 5.96
CA ILE A 107 -8.21 -8.94 6.12
C ILE A 107 -7.74 -7.85 5.16
N VAL A 108 -7.27 -6.73 5.72
CA VAL A 108 -6.79 -5.59 4.94
C VAL A 108 -5.27 -5.60 4.91
N LEU A 109 -4.71 -5.82 3.72
CA LEU A 109 -3.28 -5.76 3.43
C LEU A 109 -2.92 -4.36 2.92
N VAL A 110 -2.02 -3.66 3.59
CA VAL A 110 -1.62 -2.30 3.22
C VAL A 110 -0.13 -2.24 2.88
N ASP A 111 0.18 -1.91 1.63
CA ASP A 111 1.51 -1.47 1.20
C ASP A 111 1.53 0.06 1.13
N PRO A 112 2.07 0.75 2.16
CA PRO A 112 1.91 2.18 2.29
C PRO A 112 2.75 2.99 1.29
N VAL A 113 3.84 2.41 0.77
CA VAL A 113 4.74 3.07 -0.20
C VAL A 113 5.50 2.00 -0.98
N ILE A 114 5.08 1.75 -2.21
CA ILE A 114 5.77 0.81 -3.11
C ILE A 114 7.13 1.37 -3.57
N ASN A 115 7.23 2.68 -3.82
CA ASN A 115 8.46 3.32 -4.31
C ASN A 115 9.07 4.31 -3.29
N PRO A 116 9.70 3.82 -2.21
CA PRO A 116 10.24 4.68 -1.17
C PRO A 116 11.45 5.50 -1.66
N ASP A 117 12.19 5.01 -2.66
CA ASP A 117 13.35 5.72 -3.23
C ASP A 117 12.90 6.94 -4.05
N GLY A 118 11.91 6.74 -4.93
CA GLY A 118 11.27 7.82 -5.67
C GLY A 118 10.57 8.81 -4.75
N LEU A 119 9.87 8.34 -3.71
CA LEU A 119 9.18 9.19 -2.75
C LEU A 119 10.16 10.06 -1.98
N ASN A 120 11.31 9.49 -1.57
CA ASN A 120 12.33 10.26 -0.88
C ASN A 120 12.95 11.33 -1.79
N ARG A 121 13.16 11.03 -3.07
CA ARG A 121 13.63 11.99 -4.07
C ARG A 121 12.64 13.14 -4.26
N PHE A 122 11.35 12.83 -4.42
CA PHE A 122 10.29 13.83 -4.50
C PHE A 122 10.23 14.70 -3.23
N ALA A 123 10.22 14.06 -2.05
CA ALA A 123 10.19 14.76 -0.78
C ALA A 123 11.41 15.67 -0.60
N HIS A 124 12.59 15.25 -1.07
CA HIS A 124 13.78 16.09 -1.07
C HIS A 124 13.56 17.34 -1.95
N TRP A 125 13.12 17.17 -3.19
CA TRP A 125 12.82 18.28 -4.11
C TRP A 125 11.85 19.28 -3.47
N ALA A 126 10.69 18.80 -3.02
CA ALA A 126 9.67 19.65 -2.41
C ALA A 126 10.23 20.41 -1.20
N ASN A 127 11.02 19.76 -0.34
CA ASN A 127 11.56 20.41 0.86
C ASN A 127 12.65 21.46 0.59
N ILE A 128 13.45 21.32 -0.47
CA ILE A 128 14.50 22.30 -0.81
C ILE A 128 13.97 23.47 -1.66
N HIS A 129 12.85 23.30 -2.36
CA HIS A 129 12.26 24.32 -3.24
C HIS A 129 11.05 25.03 -2.64
N LYS A 130 10.43 24.48 -1.60
CA LYS A 130 9.30 25.14 -0.95
C LYS A 130 9.66 26.50 -0.41
N SER A 131 8.74 27.45 -0.57
CA SER A 131 8.84 28.73 0.11
C SER A 131 8.70 28.55 1.63
N LYS A 132 9.55 29.23 2.40
CA LYS A 132 9.52 29.15 3.87
C LYS A 132 8.50 30.09 4.52
N ASN A 133 8.22 31.22 3.89
CA ASN A 133 7.53 32.34 4.53
C ASN A 133 6.23 32.76 3.83
N VAL A 134 5.99 32.26 2.61
CA VAL A 134 4.85 32.67 1.79
C VAL A 134 4.30 31.44 1.08
N LEU A 135 2.99 31.27 1.07
CA LEU A 135 2.33 30.23 0.28
C LEU A 135 2.50 30.54 -1.21
N VAL A 136 3.02 29.56 -1.96
CA VAL A 136 3.16 29.65 -3.41
C VAL A 136 1.85 29.20 -4.06
N THR A 137 1.23 30.08 -4.84
CA THR A 137 -0.04 29.79 -5.53
C THR A 137 0.13 29.64 -7.04
N ASP A 138 1.28 30.02 -7.60
CA ASP A 138 1.57 29.88 -9.01
C ASP A 138 1.96 28.42 -9.34
N PRO A 139 1.16 27.69 -10.15
CA PRO A 139 1.48 26.32 -10.53
C PRO A 139 2.76 26.19 -11.38
N GLN A 140 3.26 27.28 -11.96
CA GLN A 140 4.53 27.31 -12.69
C GLN A 140 5.75 27.51 -11.79
N SER A 141 5.54 27.57 -10.47
CA SER A 141 6.65 27.65 -9.53
C SER A 141 7.51 26.39 -9.57
N ARG A 142 8.82 26.58 -9.40
CA ARG A 142 9.82 25.52 -9.23
C ARG A 142 9.51 24.55 -8.06
N GLU A 143 8.67 24.98 -7.12
CA GLU A 143 8.14 24.10 -6.06
C GLU A 143 7.35 22.91 -6.61
N PHE A 144 6.66 23.09 -7.75
CA PHE A 144 5.72 22.13 -8.31
C PHE A 144 6.19 21.47 -9.62
N ASP A 145 7.40 21.79 -10.08
CA ASP A 145 7.98 21.29 -11.33
C ASP A 145 9.34 20.60 -11.08
N GLU A 146 9.32 19.29 -10.86
CA GLU A 146 10.53 18.49 -10.63
C GLU A 146 11.40 18.38 -11.89
N ASN A 147 12.72 18.55 -11.72
CA ASN A 147 13.66 18.22 -12.79
C ASN A 147 13.68 16.71 -13.11
N TRP A 148 14.01 16.36 -14.35
CA TRP A 148 14.31 14.99 -14.72
C TRP A 148 15.74 14.57 -14.26
N PRO A 149 15.93 13.37 -13.69
CA PRO A 149 14.91 12.40 -13.31
C PRO A 149 14.19 12.78 -12.00
N GLY A 150 12.86 12.83 -12.05
CA GLY A 150 12.01 13.16 -10.89
C GLY A 150 11.74 11.96 -9.98
N GLY A 151 10.84 12.12 -9.01
CA GLY A 151 10.46 11.07 -8.06
C GLY A 151 9.62 9.93 -8.61
N ARG A 152 9.11 10.00 -9.86
CA ARG A 152 8.20 8.99 -10.43
C ARG A 152 8.76 7.56 -10.37
N THR A 153 10.00 7.39 -10.82
CA THR A 153 10.62 6.08 -11.04
C THR A 153 11.47 5.65 -9.85
N ASN A 154 11.86 4.37 -9.81
CA ASN A 154 12.71 3.84 -8.72
C ASN A 154 14.16 4.38 -8.80
N HIS A 155 15.09 3.77 -8.06
CA HIS A 155 16.50 4.15 -8.08
C HIS A 155 17.12 4.14 -9.50
N TYR A 156 16.82 3.12 -10.30
CA TYR A 156 17.35 2.96 -11.67
C TYR A 156 16.48 3.61 -12.75
N TRP A 157 15.61 4.52 -12.35
CA TRP A 157 14.69 5.25 -13.22
C TRP A 157 13.72 4.38 -14.02
N PHE A 158 13.39 3.20 -13.51
CA PHE A 158 12.36 2.36 -14.09
C PHE A 158 10.97 2.67 -13.51
N ASP A 159 9.95 2.62 -14.36
CA ASP A 159 8.56 2.77 -13.95
C ASP A 159 8.08 1.43 -13.36
N LEU A 160 7.90 1.38 -12.05
CA LEU A 160 7.48 0.16 -11.35
C LEU A 160 6.08 -0.30 -11.77
N ASN A 161 5.24 0.57 -12.32
CA ASN A 161 3.95 0.19 -12.88
C ASN A 161 4.06 -0.36 -14.33
N ARG A 162 5.29 -0.63 -14.79
CA ARG A 162 5.61 -1.40 -16.01
C ARG A 162 6.42 -2.66 -15.73
N ASP A 163 6.69 -2.97 -14.46
CA ASP A 163 7.54 -4.09 -14.04
C ASP A 163 6.76 -5.30 -13.48
N TRP A 164 5.43 -5.29 -13.55
CA TRP A 164 4.60 -6.40 -13.05
C TRP A 164 4.87 -7.75 -13.71
N MET A 165 5.21 -7.76 -15.00
CA MET A 165 5.44 -9.00 -15.76
C MET A 165 6.90 -9.44 -15.72
N LEU A 166 7.84 -8.50 -15.79
CA LEU A 166 9.26 -8.80 -15.83
C LEU A 166 9.83 -9.07 -14.43
N MET A 167 9.25 -8.46 -13.39
CA MET A 167 9.67 -8.59 -12.00
C MET A 167 11.18 -8.40 -11.83
N GLN A 168 11.73 -7.38 -12.48
CA GLN A 168 13.17 -7.14 -12.47
C GLN A 168 13.62 -6.46 -11.18
N HIS A 169 12.75 -5.64 -10.58
CA HIS A 169 13.09 -4.83 -9.42
C HIS A 169 12.61 -5.46 -8.10
N PRO A 170 13.34 -5.28 -6.99
CA PRO A 170 13.00 -5.87 -5.70
C PRO A 170 11.62 -5.43 -5.20
N GLU A 171 11.21 -4.20 -5.51
CA GLU A 171 9.86 -3.71 -5.23
C GLU A 171 8.79 -4.61 -5.87
N SER A 172 8.94 -4.93 -7.16
CA SER A 172 8.01 -5.80 -7.89
C SER A 172 8.09 -7.26 -7.44
N GLN A 173 9.30 -7.80 -7.25
CA GLN A 173 9.48 -9.18 -6.80
C GLN A 173 8.80 -9.42 -5.46
N GLY A 174 9.03 -8.50 -4.53
CA GLY A 174 8.47 -8.57 -3.19
C GLY A 174 6.95 -8.44 -3.16
N ARG A 175 6.38 -7.43 -3.84
CA ARG A 175 4.92 -7.24 -3.86
C ARG A 175 4.19 -8.37 -4.58
N VAL A 176 4.77 -8.95 -5.65
CA VAL A 176 4.15 -10.08 -6.36
C VAL A 176 4.21 -11.35 -5.51
N ALA A 177 5.30 -11.56 -4.74
CA ALA A 177 5.33 -12.65 -3.76
C ALA A 177 4.21 -12.50 -2.72
N LYS A 178 3.99 -11.28 -2.18
CA LYS A 178 2.87 -11.01 -1.27
C LYS A 178 1.50 -11.15 -1.93
N PHE A 179 1.36 -10.76 -3.19
CA PHE A 179 0.14 -10.99 -3.95
C PHE A 179 -0.17 -12.49 -4.06
N HIS A 180 0.81 -13.33 -4.37
CA HIS A 180 0.59 -14.78 -4.45
C HIS A 180 0.44 -15.48 -3.11
N GLU A 181 0.99 -14.91 -2.03
CA GLU A 181 0.77 -15.39 -0.66
C GLU A 181 -0.72 -15.27 -0.26
N TRP A 182 -1.41 -14.24 -0.74
CA TRP A 182 -2.76 -13.90 -0.29
C TRP A 182 -3.84 -13.99 -1.35
N VAL A 183 -3.53 -13.88 -2.64
CA VAL A 183 -4.48 -13.86 -3.78
C VAL A 183 -5.75 -13.06 -3.46
N PRO A 184 -5.63 -11.74 -3.24
CA PRO A 184 -6.72 -10.92 -2.71
C PRO A 184 -7.91 -10.85 -3.69
N GLN A 185 -9.13 -10.82 -3.16
CA GLN A 185 -10.35 -10.61 -3.96
C GLN A 185 -10.42 -9.18 -4.52
N VAL A 186 -9.91 -8.20 -3.75
CA VAL A 186 -9.89 -6.79 -4.14
C VAL A 186 -8.46 -6.28 -4.05
N LEU A 187 -7.96 -5.68 -5.12
CA LEU A 187 -6.69 -4.98 -5.14
C LEU A 187 -6.92 -3.55 -5.59
N THR A 188 -6.32 -2.61 -4.87
CA THR A 188 -6.36 -1.19 -5.21
C THR A 188 -4.95 -0.66 -5.31
N ASP A 189 -4.65 0.08 -6.39
CA ASP A 189 -3.39 0.78 -6.60
C ASP A 189 -3.69 2.28 -6.70
N HIS A 190 -3.20 3.04 -5.74
CA HIS A 190 -3.59 4.41 -5.50
C HIS A 190 -2.61 5.40 -6.15
N HIS A 191 -3.06 6.08 -7.22
CA HIS A 191 -2.26 7.04 -8.00
C HIS A 191 -2.79 8.48 -7.94
N GLU A 192 -1.87 9.43 -8.06
CA GLU A 192 -2.15 10.85 -8.18
C GLU A 192 -1.98 11.31 -9.65
N MET A 193 -2.97 11.99 -10.21
CA MET A 193 -2.92 12.51 -11.59
C MET A 193 -2.58 14.01 -11.68
N GLY A 194 -2.24 14.62 -10.53
CA GLY A 194 -1.91 16.03 -10.37
C GLY A 194 -2.84 16.74 -9.38
N THR A 195 -2.43 17.90 -8.87
CA THR A 195 -3.09 18.63 -7.77
C THR A 195 -4.56 18.96 -8.02
N ASN A 196 -4.97 19.14 -9.29
CA ASN A 196 -6.34 19.49 -9.69
C ASN A 196 -7.09 18.34 -10.38
N SER A 197 -6.55 17.12 -10.30
CA SER A 197 -7.13 15.95 -10.95
C SER A 197 -7.79 15.03 -9.92
N THR A 198 -8.76 14.25 -10.38
CA THR A 198 -9.36 13.21 -9.54
C THR A 198 -8.34 12.11 -9.26
N PHE A 199 -8.44 11.53 -8.08
CA PHE A 199 -7.62 10.38 -7.70
C PHE A 199 -7.88 9.23 -8.67
N PHE A 200 -6.82 8.58 -9.15
CA PHE A 200 -6.99 7.45 -10.04
C PHE A 200 -7.17 6.17 -9.24
N PHE A 201 -8.22 5.46 -9.61
CA PHE A 201 -8.56 4.16 -9.07
C PHE A 201 -8.67 3.20 -10.24
N GLN A 202 -7.75 2.24 -10.33
CA GLN A 202 -7.88 1.15 -11.29
C GLN A 202 -8.98 0.20 -10.77
N PRO A 203 -9.98 -0.15 -11.60
CA PRO A 203 -11.00 -1.13 -11.23
C PRO A 203 -10.42 -2.55 -11.10
#